data_AF-A0A2V6Q751-F1
#
_entry.id   AF-A0A2V6Q751-F1
#
_cell.length_a   1.000
_cell.length_b   1.000
_cell.length_c   1.000
_cell.angle_alpha   90.00
_cell.angle_beta   90.00
_cell.angle_gamma   90.00
#
_symmetry.space_group_name_H-M   'P 1'
#
loop_
_entity.id
_entity.type
_entity.pdbx_description
1 polymer ?
#
loop_
_entity_poly.entity_id
_entity_poly.type
_entity_poly.pdbx_seq_one_letter_code
_entity_poly.pdbx_strand_id
1 'polypeptide(L)'
;MRERRRGRPISRAAAWALRLGLFAFCAFPLYWMVVSSLKVSHELLASPPTFWPHEWELRAYRKLFYETNFWTYFQNTVIVSALTTVIVLVAGVIGAYSLTRYAFRGRTFVARLTLLAYMFPPII
;
A
#
# COMPACT_ATOMS: atom_id res chain seq x y z
N MET A 1 -29.02 -39.78 8.97
CA MET A 1 -28.42 -39.31 10.24
C MET A 1 -26.89 -39.45 10.16
N ARG A 2 -26.16 -38.37 9.88
CA ARG A 2 -24.70 -38.30 10.08
C ARG A 2 -24.36 -36.93 10.63
N GLU A 3 -23.79 -36.95 11.82
CA GLU A 3 -23.55 -35.82 12.71
C GLU A 3 -22.65 -34.76 12.05
N ARG A 4 -23.17 -33.54 11.92
CA ARG A 4 -22.33 -32.35 11.71
C ARG A 4 -21.46 -32.20 12.95
N ARG A 5 -20.21 -32.66 12.89
CA ARG A 5 -19.15 -32.29 13.84
C ARG A 5 -19.03 -30.77 13.85
N ARG A 6 -19.76 -30.12 14.77
CA ARG A 6 -19.56 -28.71 15.13
C ARG A 6 -18.16 -28.61 15.71
N GLY A 7 -17.21 -28.16 14.88
CA GLY A 7 -15.88 -27.77 15.35
C GLY A 7 -16.04 -26.86 16.55
N ARG A 8 -15.33 -27.19 17.64
CA ARG A 8 -15.33 -26.46 18.90
C ARG A 8 -15.28 -24.95 18.65
N PRO A 9 -16.02 -24.10 19.39
CA PRO A 9 -15.89 -22.65 19.30
C PRO A 9 -14.57 -22.24 19.96
N ILE A 10 -13.44 -22.60 19.33
CA ILE A 10 -12.16 -21.94 19.56
C ILE A 10 -12.43 -20.46 19.32
N SER A 11 -12.31 -19.75 20.44
CA SER A 11 -13.24 -18.74 20.87
C SER A 11 -13.29 -17.55 19.93
N ARG A 12 -14.51 -17.03 19.66
CA ARG A 12 -14.68 -15.74 18.97
C ARG A 12 -13.79 -14.67 19.59
N ALA A 13 -13.61 -14.69 20.92
CA ALA A 13 -12.66 -13.86 21.66
C ALA A 13 -11.21 -14.01 21.18
N ALA A 14 -10.69 -15.24 21.05
CA ALA A 14 -9.35 -15.48 20.49
C ALA A 14 -9.24 -15.02 19.03
N ALA A 15 -10.28 -15.22 18.21
CA ALA A 15 -10.30 -14.74 16.84
C ALA A 15 -10.33 -13.20 16.73
N TRP A 16 -10.99 -12.51 17.68
CA TRP A 16 -10.98 -11.04 17.78
C TRP A 16 -9.63 -10.52 18.30
N ALA A 17 -9.07 -11.16 19.33
CA ALA A 17 -7.76 -10.83 19.85
C ALA A 17 -6.66 -10.96 18.78
N LEU A 18 -6.70 -12.03 17.96
CA LEU A 18 -5.77 -12.20 16.85
C LEU A 18 -5.90 -11.09 15.81
N ARG A 19 -7.13 -10.73 15.42
CA ARG A 19 -7.39 -9.64 14.45
C ARG A 19 -6.91 -8.29 14.99
N LEU A 20 -7.17 -8.00 16.26
CA LEU A 20 -6.70 -6.78 16.91
C LEU A 20 -5.18 -6.75 17.04
N GLY A 21 -4.56 -7.87 17.40
CA GLY A 21 -3.10 -8.01 17.45
C GLY A 21 -2.45 -7.78 16.09
N LEU A 22 -3.00 -8.39 15.03
CA LEU A 22 -2.50 -8.19 13.66
C LEU A 22 -2.70 -6.75 13.20
N PHE A 23 -3.85 -6.14 13.49
CA PHE A 23 -4.10 -4.73 13.21
C PHE A 23 -3.09 -3.84 13.92
N ALA A 24 -2.86 -4.04 15.22
CA ALA A 24 -1.88 -3.26 15.98
C ALA A 24 -0.45 -3.42 15.42
N PHE A 25 -0.07 -4.63 15.02
CA PHE A 25 1.22 -4.91 14.40
C PHE A 25 1.38 -4.17 13.06
N CYS A 26 0.37 -4.21 12.19
CA CYS A 26 0.39 -3.48 10.91
C CYS A 26 0.27 -1.96 11.09
N ALA A 27 -0.43 -1.49 12.13
CA ALA A 27 -0.59 -0.08 12.43
C ALA A 27 0.62 0.53 13.14
N PHE A 28 1.46 -0.27 13.81
CA PHE A 28 2.65 0.19 14.50
C PHE A 28 3.61 1.03 13.64
N PRO A 29 4.01 0.63 12.41
CA PRO A 29 4.87 1.48 11.58
C PRO A 29 4.19 2.79 11.16
N LEU A 30 2.86 2.80 10.97
CA LEU A 30 2.12 4.02 10.67
C LEU A 30 2.08 4.96 11.89
N TYR A 31 1.84 4.40 13.08
CA TYR A 31 1.96 5.11 14.35
C TYR A 31 3.34 5.75 14.50
N TRP A 32 4.39 4.96 14.25
CA TRP A 32 5.77 5.43 14.34
C TRP A 32 6.05 6.57 13.35
N MET A 33 5.55 6.46 12.12
CA MET A 33 5.68 7.51 11.10
C MET A 33 5.04 8.82 11.56
N VAL A 34 3.81 8.79 12.07
CA VAL A 34 3.09 9.97 12.55
C VAL A 34 3.76 10.58 13.78
N VAL A 35 4.17 9.76 14.75
CA VAL A 35 4.86 10.24 15.94
C VAL A 35 6.21 10.85 15.57
N SER A 36 6.97 10.23 14.66
CA SER A 36 8.25 10.75 14.19
C SER A 36 8.11 12.07 13.43
N SER A 37 7.04 12.29 12.68
CA SER A 37 6.84 13.54 11.93
C SER A 37 6.49 14.74 12.83
N LEU A 38 6.11 14.50 14.08
CA LEU A 38 5.74 15.51 15.07
C LEU A 38 6.85 15.81 16.09
N LYS A 39 7.95 15.03 16.08
CA LYS A 39 9.08 15.20 16.99
C LYS A 39 10.06 16.26 16.53
N VAL A 40 10.76 16.84 17.51
CA VAL A 40 11.91 17.72 17.27
C VAL A 40 13.10 16.90 16.73
N SER A 41 13.90 17.49 15.84
CA SER A 41 15.05 16.83 15.18
C SER A 41 16.03 16.14 16.13
N HIS A 42 16.23 16.69 17.35
CA HIS A 42 17.14 16.10 18.33
C HIS A 42 16.54 14.87 19.03
N GLU A 43 15.20 14.80 19.19
CA GLU A 43 14.51 13.62 19.71
C GLU A 43 14.52 12.44 18.72
N LEU A 44 14.60 12.73 17.41
CA LEU A 44 14.70 11.69 16.37
C LEU A 44 16.04 10.94 16.41
N LEU A 45 17.10 11.59 16.88
CA LEU A 45 18.45 11.03 16.98
C LEU A 45 18.78 10.57 18.42
N ALA A 46 17.87 10.75 19.37
CA ALA A 46 18.08 10.37 20.76
C ALA A 46 18.09 8.84 20.94
N SER A 47 18.95 8.35 21.83
CA SER A 47 18.99 6.95 22.28
C SER A 47 18.82 6.91 23.80
N PRO A 48 17.75 6.28 24.33
CA PRO A 48 16.74 5.46 23.66
C PRO A 48 15.70 6.29 22.86
N PRO A 49 15.13 5.74 21.78
CA PRO A 49 14.13 6.42 20.98
C PRO A 49 12.83 6.59 21.78
N THR A 50 12.28 7.81 21.78
CA THR A 50 11.06 8.13 22.54
C THR A 50 9.83 7.49 21.88
N PHE A 51 8.95 6.84 22.64
CA PHE A 51 7.72 6.28 22.05
C PHE A 51 6.63 7.34 21.84
N TRP A 52 6.67 8.41 22.62
CA TRP A 52 5.79 9.57 22.55
C TRP A 52 6.65 10.83 22.48
N PRO A 53 6.26 11.86 21.70
CA PRO A 53 7.01 13.11 21.65
C PRO A 53 6.97 13.80 23.01
N HIS A 54 8.12 14.23 23.54
CA HIS A 54 8.14 15.08 24.73
C HIS A 54 7.78 16.51 24.34
N GLU A 55 8.34 16.96 23.21
CA GLU A 55 8.00 18.24 22.59
C GLU A 55 7.32 18.01 21.24
N TRP A 56 6.19 18.69 21.05
CA TRP A 56 5.41 18.66 19.82
C TRP A 56 5.84 19.82 18.93
N GLU A 57 6.37 19.54 17.75
CA GLU A 57 6.85 20.57 16.83
C GLU A 57 6.24 20.44 15.43
N LEU A 58 5.63 21.54 14.95
CA LEU A 58 5.06 21.63 13.59
C LEU A 58 6.00 22.30 12.58
N ARG A 59 7.25 22.61 12.98
CA ARG A 59 8.23 23.28 12.13
C ARG A 59 8.56 22.44 10.89
N ALA A 60 8.62 21.12 11.02
CA ALA A 60 8.83 20.21 9.88
C ALA A 60 7.73 20.37 8.82
N TYR A 61 6.47 20.50 9.23
CA TYR A 61 5.35 20.76 8.32
C TYR A 61 5.42 22.15 7.70
N ARG A 62 5.73 23.18 8.48
CA ARG A 62 5.90 24.54 7.93
C ARG A 62 7.02 24.56 6.88
N LYS A 63 8.17 23.97 7.19
CA LYS A 63 9.29 23.83 6.25
C LYS A 63 8.85 23.09 4.99
N LEU A 64 8.14 21.98 5.13
CA LEU A 64 7.61 21.22 4.00
C LEU A 64 6.71 22.08 3.09
N PHE A 65 5.73 22.79 3.64
CA PHE A 65 4.76 23.53 2.83
C PHE A 65 5.27 24.87 2.27
N TYR A 66 6.21 25.53 2.95
CA TYR A 66 6.65 26.89 2.59
C TYR A 66 8.10 26.99 2.12
N GLU A 67 8.98 26.08 2.54
CA GLU A 67 10.42 26.13 2.19
C GLU A 67 10.81 25.03 1.19
N THR A 68 9.86 24.19 0.75
CA THR A 68 10.11 23.17 -0.27
C THR A 68 9.08 23.24 -1.40
N ASN A 69 9.42 22.66 -2.56
CA ASN A 69 8.52 22.54 -3.72
C ASN A 69 7.45 21.43 -3.54
N PHE A 70 6.97 21.22 -2.31
CA PHE A 70 6.04 20.15 -1.97
C PHE A 70 4.80 20.14 -2.86
N TRP A 71 4.17 21.30 -3.06
CA TRP A 71 2.96 21.41 -3.88
C TRP A 71 3.20 21.01 -5.33
N THR A 72 4.33 21.42 -5.90
CA THR A 72 4.72 21.05 -7.27
C THR A 72 4.92 19.55 -7.40
N TYR A 73 5.65 18.92 -6.47
CA TYR A 73 5.86 17.47 -6.49
C TYR A 73 4.56 16.69 -6.27
N PHE A 74 3.74 17.14 -5.32
CA PHE A 74 2.44 16.52 -5.04
C PHE A 74 1.51 16.58 -6.26
N GLN A 75 1.40 17.76 -6.90
CA GLN A 75 0.60 17.92 -8.11
C GLN A 75 1.11 17.07 -9.26
N ASN A 76 2.43 17.04 -9.49
CA ASN A 76 3.04 16.20 -10.52
C ASN A 76 2.70 14.72 -10.29
N THR A 77 2.84 14.21 -9.07
CA THR A 77 2.50 12.81 -8.74
C THR A 77 1.01 12.53 -8.94
N VAL A 78 0.12 13.42 -8.51
CA VAL A 78 -1.33 13.24 -8.70
C VAL A 78 -1.68 13.20 -10.19
N ILE A 79 -1.16 14.13 -10.98
CA ILE A 79 -1.40 14.19 -12.43
C ILE A 79 -0.85 12.94 -13.12
N VAL A 80 0.42 12.59 -12.87
CA VAL A 80 1.07 11.44 -13.49
C VAL A 80 0.37 10.13 -13.11
N SER A 81 0.04 9.93 -11.83
CA SER A 81 -0.62 8.70 -11.37
C SER A 81 -2.03 8.56 -11.92
N ALA A 82 -2.81 9.64 -11.96
CA ALA A 82 -4.16 9.63 -12.51
C ALA A 82 -4.15 9.35 -14.02
N LEU A 83 -3.32 10.08 -14.79
CA LEU A 83 -3.21 9.87 -16.24
C LEU A 83 -2.70 8.47 -16.57
N THR A 84 -1.68 8.00 -15.86
CA THR A 84 -1.16 6.63 -16.05
C THR A 84 -2.24 5.60 -15.77
N THR A 85 -3.00 5.76 -14.68
CA THR A 85 -4.09 4.84 -14.33
C THR A 85 -5.13 4.78 -15.44
N VAL A 86 -5.57 5.93 -15.96
CA VAL A 86 -6.57 5.98 -17.04
C VAL A 86 -6.04 5.32 -18.31
N ILE A 87 -4.82 5.67 -18.74
CA ILE A 87 -4.22 5.12 -19.96
C ILE A 87 -4.05 3.60 -19.85
N VAL A 88 -3.50 3.12 -18.73
CA VAL A 88 -3.30 1.68 -18.48
C VAL A 88 -4.62 0.94 -18.39
N LEU A 89 -5.65 1.53 -17.79
CA LEU A 89 -6.96 0.92 -17.69
C LEU A 89 -7.64 0.82 -19.05
N VAL A 90 -7.60 1.87 -19.87
CA VAL A 90 -8.13 1.84 -21.25
C VAL A 90 -7.43 0.77 -22.08
N ALA A 91 -6.09 0.79 -22.11
CA ALA A 91 -5.32 -0.19 -22.87
C ALA A 91 -5.53 -1.63 -22.35
N GLY A 92 -5.51 -1.80 -21.02
CA GLY A 92 -5.69 -3.07 -20.35
C GLY A 92 -7.08 -3.68 -20.59
N VAL A 93 -8.13 -2.87 -20.53
CA VAL A 93 -9.51 -3.32 -20.79
C VAL A 93 -9.68 -3.77 -22.24
N ILE A 94 -9.16 -3.00 -23.21
CA ILE A 94 -9.22 -3.39 -24.64
C ILE A 94 -8.47 -4.71 -24.87
N GLY A 95 -7.27 -4.86 -24.30
CA GLY A 95 -6.47 -6.08 -24.41
C GLY A 95 -7.15 -7.30 -23.76
N ALA A 96 -7.62 -7.14 -22.53
CA ALA A 96 -8.30 -8.20 -21.78
C ALA A 96 -9.62 -8.62 -22.43
N TYR A 97 -10.42 -7.66 -22.90
CA TYR A 97 -11.67 -7.94 -23.62
C TYR A 97 -11.40 -8.74 -24.90
N SER A 98 -10.36 -8.35 -25.64
CA SER A 98 -10.00 -9.02 -26.89
C SER A 98 -9.58 -10.47 -26.68
N LEU A 99 -8.77 -10.73 -25.65
CA LEU A 99 -8.31 -12.08 -25.30
C LEU A 99 -9.41 -13.00 -24.77
N THR A 100 -10.40 -12.44 -24.07
CA THR A 100 -11.46 -13.21 -23.41
C THR A 100 -12.69 -13.44 -24.29
N ARG A 101 -13.03 -12.50 -25.18
CA ARG A 101 -14.27 -12.57 -25.99
C ARG A 101 -14.05 -12.95 -27.45
N TYR A 102 -12.92 -12.62 -28.07
CA TYR A 102 -12.66 -13.00 -29.46
C TYR A 102 -11.83 -14.29 -29.56
N ALA A 103 -12.23 -15.17 -30.48
CA ALA A 103 -11.50 -16.39 -30.81
C ALA A 103 -10.60 -16.16 -32.03
N PHE A 104 -9.43 -15.54 -31.82
CA PHE A 104 -8.44 -15.31 -32.87
C PHE A 104 -7.28 -16.31 -32.80
N ARG A 105 -6.67 -16.58 -33.97
CA ARG A 105 -5.49 -17.46 -34.11
C ARG A 105 -4.30 -16.82 -33.38
N GLY A 106 -3.74 -17.52 -32.38
CA GLY A 106 -2.60 -17.03 -31.58
C GLY A 106 -2.93 -16.46 -30.19
N ARG A 107 -4.20 -16.41 -29.77
CA ARG A 107 -4.61 -15.87 -28.44
C ARG A 107 -3.85 -16.47 -27.26
N THR A 108 -3.59 -17.78 -27.28
CA THR A 108 -2.91 -18.50 -26.20
C THR A 108 -1.43 -18.10 -26.11
N PHE A 109 -0.80 -17.82 -27.25
CA PHE A 109 0.58 -17.35 -27.29
C PHE A 109 0.68 -15.95 -26.70
N VAL A 110 -0.19 -15.02 -27.12
CA VAL A 110 -0.24 -13.65 -26.58
C VAL A 110 -0.49 -13.66 -25.07
N ALA A 111 -1.47 -14.44 -24.60
CA ALA A 111 -1.76 -14.54 -23.17
C ALA A 111 -0.55 -15.07 -22.36
N ARG A 112 0.14 -16.10 -22.86
CA ARG A 112 1.35 -16.63 -22.22
C ARG A 112 2.48 -15.60 -22.21
N LEU A 113 2.67 -14.88 -23.31
CA LEU A 113 3.70 -13.84 -23.41
C LEU A 113 3.45 -12.72 -22.40
N THR A 114 2.21 -12.26 -22.24
CA THR A 114 1.85 -11.26 -21.23
C THR A 114 2.15 -11.76 -19.81
N LEU A 115 1.81 -13.01 -19.49
CA LEU A 115 2.14 -13.59 -18.20
C LEU A 115 3.66 -13.67 -17.97
N LEU A 116 4.42 -14.13 -18.97
CA LEU A 116 5.87 -14.19 -18.89
C LEU A 116 6.48 -12.80 -18.69
N ALA A 117 5.98 -11.78 -19.39
CA ALA A 117 6.43 -10.41 -19.22
C ALA A 117 6.20 -9.88 -17.79
N TYR A 118 5.08 -10.23 -17.15
CA TYR A 118 4.82 -9.88 -15.74
C TYR A 118 5.69 -10.65 -14.73
N MET A 119 6.22 -11.82 -15.11
CA MET A 119 7.07 -12.64 -14.24
C MET A 119 8.54 -12.23 -14.27
N PHE A 120 9.00 -11.54 -15.32
CA PHE A 120 10.36 -11.02 -15.38
C PHE A 120 10.47 -9.81 -14.44
N PRO A 121 11.31 -9.88 -13.40
CA PRO A 121 11.50 -8.75 -12.50
C PRO A 121 12.17 -7.61 -13.28
N PRO A 122 11.64 -6.38 -13.23
CA PRO A 122 12.34 -5.22 -13.75
C PRO A 122 13.50 -4.89 -12.81
N ILE A 123 14.62 -5.59 -12.98
CA ILE A 123 15.88 -5.23 -12.34
C ILE A 123 16.57 -4.28 -13.31
N ILE A 124 16.65 -3.01 -12.92
CA ILE A 124 17.50 -1.99 -13.53
C ILE A 124 18.74 -1.86 -12.64
#